data_AF-A0A7S1NHR4-F1
#
_entry.id   AF-A0A7S1NHR4-F1
#
_cell.length_a   1.000
_cell.length_b   1.000
_cell.length_c   1.000
_cell.angle_alpha   90.00
_cell.angle_beta   90.00
_cell.angle_gamma   90.00
#
_symmetry.space_group_name_H-M   'P 1'
#
loop_
_entity.id
_entity.type
_entity.pdbx_description
1 polymer ?
#
loop_
_entity_poly.entity_id
_entity_poly.type
_entity_poly.pdbx_seq_one_letter_code
_entity_poly.pdbx_strand_id
1 'polypeptide(L)'
;DDRHGKGDSITQCVRPALMGASNLPSLEYGYRELQVYVSETIWTVDDTKDIIHFVAAKPGDVPSLMQGLFATMDRVMADRARDPTSVDCVVAAGMLGFGMVFIHPFEDGNGRVHRFFIQQALRRLGYVPQMLFPVSRVMVREPEGYLACLEAFDAQVMPHTTFQLTHRSGSMEVLNPTAHLFRYFDATDQAQYLYGCVRTCVERDLPEYCALVGQTWNQLYL
;
A
#
# COMPACT_ATOMS: atom_id res chain seq x y z
N ASP A 1 -11.30 28.62 8.27
CA ASP A 1 -10.64 29.08 7.04
C ASP A 1 -9.51 28.12 6.74
N ASP A 2 -9.85 27.16 5.89
CA ASP A 2 -9.30 25.81 5.85
C ASP A 2 -7.89 25.77 5.27
N ARG A 3 -6.95 25.30 6.09
CA ARG A 3 -5.57 24.97 5.70
C ARG A 3 -5.41 23.45 5.63
N HIS A 4 -5.96 22.82 4.59
CA HIS A 4 -5.67 21.42 4.25
C HIS A 4 -4.95 21.42 2.89
N GLY A 5 -3.66 21.07 2.92
CA GLY A 5 -2.80 21.10 1.73
C GLY A 5 -1.32 21.42 2.01
N LYS A 6 -0.83 21.23 3.24
CA LYS A 6 0.62 21.24 3.47
C LYS A 6 1.18 19.87 3.11
N GLY A 7 1.88 19.81 1.99
CA GLY A 7 2.69 18.66 1.58
C GLY A 7 3.82 18.48 2.59
N ASP A 8 3.59 17.60 3.56
CA ASP A 8 4.59 17.26 4.55
C ASP A 8 5.43 16.06 4.07
N SER A 9 6.71 16.06 4.49
CA SER A 9 7.76 15.05 4.33
C SER A 9 7.29 13.62 4.01
N ILE A 10 8.07 12.86 3.23
CA ILE A 10 7.91 11.40 3.03
C ILE A 10 7.53 10.65 4.32
N THR A 11 8.08 11.07 5.46
CA THR A 11 7.80 10.55 6.80
C THR A 11 6.33 10.64 7.20
N GLN A 12 5.58 11.66 6.77
CA GLN A 12 4.17 11.85 7.08
C GLN A 12 3.21 11.06 6.21
N CYS A 13 3.62 10.61 5.02
CA CYS A 13 2.85 9.66 4.21
C CYS A 13 3.19 8.21 4.59
N VAL A 14 4.44 7.98 4.99
CA VAL A 14 4.97 6.70 5.47
C VAL A 14 4.44 6.37 6.87
N ARG A 15 4.36 7.35 7.78
CA ARG A 15 3.88 7.12 9.16
C ARG A 15 2.46 6.57 9.21
N PRO A 16 1.44 7.07 8.48
CA PRO A 16 0.11 6.44 8.44
C PRO A 16 0.12 5.04 7.79
N ALA A 17 1.01 4.82 6.81
CA ALA A 17 1.27 3.53 6.19
C ALA A 17 1.95 2.49 7.10
N LEU A 18 2.59 2.94 8.18
CA LEU A 18 3.23 2.08 9.17
C LEU A 18 2.52 2.07 10.54
N MET A 19 1.96 3.18 11.01
CA MET A 19 1.36 3.30 12.33
C MET A 19 -0.10 2.79 12.30
N GLY A 20 -0.35 1.70 13.03
CA GLY A 20 -1.70 1.26 13.38
C GLY A 20 -2.26 2.10 14.52
N ALA A 21 -3.07 3.11 14.20
CA ALA A 21 -3.90 3.81 15.19
C ALA A 21 -5.36 3.34 15.06
N SER A 22 -6.01 3.23 16.21
CA SER A 22 -7.20 2.44 16.58
C SER A 22 -8.55 2.84 15.96
N ASN A 23 -8.58 3.60 14.87
CA ASN A 23 -9.83 3.92 14.16
C ASN A 23 -9.69 3.55 12.67
N LEU A 24 -10.48 2.56 12.22
CA LEU A 24 -10.75 2.40 10.79
C LEU A 24 -11.39 3.72 10.31
N PRO A 25 -10.95 4.30 9.18
CA PRO A 25 -11.66 5.44 8.60
C PRO A 25 -13.09 5.02 8.29
N SER A 26 -14.06 5.89 8.61
CA SER A 26 -15.42 5.75 8.14
C SER A 26 -15.38 5.73 6.61
N LEU A 27 -15.90 4.66 6.00
CA LEU A 27 -16.13 4.52 4.55
C LEU A 27 -17.21 5.50 4.03
N GLU A 28 -17.45 6.61 4.72
CA GLU A 28 -18.48 7.61 4.40
C GLU A 28 -18.09 8.56 3.27
N TYR A 29 -16.83 8.57 2.82
CA TYR A 29 -16.36 9.43 1.73
C TYR A 29 -15.86 8.59 0.55
N GLY A 30 -16.25 8.99 -0.66
CA GLY A 30 -15.88 8.33 -1.92
C GLY A 30 -14.38 8.43 -2.23
N TYR A 31 -14.01 8.19 -3.49
CA TYR A 31 -12.63 8.41 -3.93
C TYR A 31 -12.26 9.89 -3.86
N ARG A 32 -10.98 10.17 -3.61
CA ARG A 32 -10.47 11.55 -3.55
C ARG A 32 -10.69 12.30 -4.86
N GLU A 33 -10.98 13.59 -4.74
CA GLU A 33 -11.13 14.49 -5.90
C GLU A 33 -9.85 15.27 -6.19
N LEU A 34 -8.95 15.38 -5.20
CA LEU A 34 -7.70 16.13 -5.30
C LEU A 34 -6.51 15.24 -5.64
N GLN A 35 -5.53 15.82 -6.35
CA GLN A 35 -4.26 15.15 -6.61
C GLN A 35 -3.46 15.03 -5.32
N VAL A 36 -2.96 13.81 -5.06
CA VAL A 36 -2.07 13.52 -3.92
C VAL A 36 -0.66 13.27 -4.46
N TYR A 37 0.33 13.77 -3.71
CA TYR A 37 1.74 13.60 -3.99
C TYR A 37 2.53 13.62 -2.67
N VAL A 38 3.74 13.09 -2.69
CA VAL A 38 4.66 13.09 -1.56
C VAL A 38 5.85 13.96 -1.92
N SER A 39 6.18 14.90 -1.03
CA SER A 39 7.30 15.81 -1.23
C SER A 39 8.17 15.94 0.01
N GLU A 40 9.38 16.42 -0.20
CA GLU A 40 10.28 16.87 0.84
C GLU A 40 10.81 18.26 0.49
N THR A 41 10.65 19.19 1.43
CA THR A 41 11.19 20.54 1.30
C THR A 41 12.61 20.58 1.83
N ILE A 42 13.56 20.87 0.95
CA ILE A 42 14.97 21.03 1.30
C ILE A 42 15.33 22.51 1.35
N TRP A 43 15.93 22.91 2.46
CA TRP A 43 16.46 24.26 2.66
C TRP A 43 17.91 24.29 2.24
N THR A 44 18.21 25.12 1.24
CA THR A 44 19.59 25.43 0.83
C THR A 44 19.96 26.82 1.36
N VAL A 45 21.25 27.17 1.27
CA VAL A 45 21.75 28.46 1.77
C VAL A 45 21.04 29.65 1.10
N ASP A 46 20.64 29.50 -0.16
CA ASP A 46 20.08 30.58 -0.98
C ASP A 46 18.61 30.37 -1.39
N ASP A 47 18.05 29.17 -1.22
CA ASP A 47 16.72 28.83 -1.73
C ASP A 47 16.04 27.67 -0.97
N THR A 48 14.73 27.55 -1.15
CA THR A 48 13.93 26.42 -0.67
C THR A 48 13.43 25.61 -1.86
N LYS A 49 13.77 24.32 -1.92
CA LYS A 49 13.39 23.44 -3.02
C LYS A 49 12.49 22.31 -2.56
N ASP A 50 11.34 22.16 -3.18
CA ASP A 50 10.48 20.99 -3.01
C ASP A 50 10.94 19.87 -3.96
N ILE A 51 11.32 18.72 -3.40
CA ILE A 51 11.56 17.49 -4.15
C ILE A 51 10.29 16.66 -4.08
N ILE A 52 9.73 16.33 -5.24
CA ILE A 52 8.58 15.42 -5.34
C ILE A 52 9.11 13.99 -5.47
N HIS A 53 8.79 13.16 -4.49
CA HIS A 53 9.22 11.76 -4.42
C HIS A 53 8.22 10.83 -5.10
N PHE A 54 6.92 11.14 -4.97
CA PHE A 54 5.84 10.32 -5.53
C PHE A 54 4.66 11.18 -5.96
N VAL A 55 3.98 10.75 -7.02
CA VAL A 55 2.71 11.32 -7.48
C VAL A 55 1.70 10.19 -7.68
N ALA A 56 0.60 10.24 -6.94
CA ALA A 56 -0.44 9.22 -7.02
C ALA A 56 -1.22 9.27 -8.35
N ALA A 57 -2.04 8.25 -8.62
CA ALA A 57 -2.89 8.22 -9.80
C ALA A 57 -3.75 9.49 -9.93
N LYS A 58 -4.09 9.89 -11.15
CA LYS A 58 -5.00 11.03 -11.34
C LYS A 58 -6.35 10.75 -10.66
N PRO A 59 -6.97 11.73 -9.97
CA PRO A 59 -8.30 11.55 -9.37
C PRO A 59 -9.32 10.94 -10.34
N GLY A 60 -9.36 11.43 -11.59
CA GLY A 60 -10.28 10.92 -12.62
C GLY A 60 -10.01 9.47 -13.07
N ASP A 61 -8.80 8.96 -12.87
CA ASP A 61 -8.43 7.59 -13.22
C ASP A 61 -8.67 6.60 -12.06
N VAL A 62 -8.73 7.09 -10.81
CA VAL A 62 -8.88 6.26 -9.59
C VAL A 62 -10.07 5.29 -9.68
N PRO A 63 -11.30 5.71 -10.08
CA PRO A 63 -12.43 4.78 -10.12
C PRO A 63 -12.20 3.58 -11.06
N SER A 64 -11.64 3.84 -12.25
CA SER A 64 -11.36 2.78 -13.23
C SER A 64 -10.22 1.87 -12.77
N LEU A 65 -9.18 2.43 -12.17
CA LEU A 65 -8.05 1.65 -11.64
C LEU A 65 -8.48 0.75 -10.48
N MET A 66 -9.28 1.27 -9.55
CA MET A 66 -9.82 0.49 -8.43
C MET A 66 -10.78 -0.60 -8.91
N GLN A 67 -11.64 -0.30 -9.89
CA GLN A 67 -12.48 -1.32 -10.52
C GLN A 67 -11.65 -2.43 -11.15
N GLY A 68 -10.56 -2.08 -11.86
CA GLY A 68 -9.63 -3.04 -12.42
C GLY A 68 -8.97 -3.91 -11.36
N LEU A 69 -8.53 -3.32 -10.25
CA LEU A 69 -7.93 -4.03 -9.13
C LEU A 69 -8.90 -5.04 -8.49
N PHE A 70 -10.16 -4.65 -8.27
CA PHE A 70 -11.19 -5.56 -7.75
C PHE A 70 -11.52 -6.67 -8.75
N ALA A 71 -11.63 -6.37 -10.04
CA ALA A 71 -11.84 -7.39 -11.07
C ALA A 71 -10.67 -8.39 -11.13
N THR A 72 -9.43 -7.93 -10.92
CA THR A 72 -8.26 -8.81 -10.80
C THR A 72 -8.37 -9.70 -9.56
N MET A 73 -8.76 -9.16 -8.42
CA MET A 73 -9.01 -9.95 -7.21
C MET A 73 -10.04 -11.05 -7.45
N ASP A 74 -11.18 -10.72 -8.07
CA ASP A 74 -12.24 -11.70 -8.35
C ASP A 74 -11.75 -12.82 -9.27
N ARG A 75 -10.95 -12.50 -10.29
CA ARG A 75 -10.33 -13.49 -11.18
C ARG A 75 -9.36 -14.40 -10.44
N VAL A 76 -8.45 -13.85 -9.64
CA VAL A 76 -7.51 -14.63 -8.84
C VAL A 76 -8.25 -15.59 -7.91
N MET A 77 -9.32 -15.14 -7.25
CA MET A 77 -10.14 -15.98 -6.38
C MET A 77 -10.82 -17.11 -7.16
N ALA A 78 -11.40 -16.80 -8.32
CA ALA A 78 -12.04 -17.79 -9.18
C ALA A 78 -11.05 -18.82 -9.73
N ASP A 79 -9.84 -18.40 -10.09
CA ASP A 79 -8.78 -19.28 -10.58
C ASP A 79 -8.30 -20.22 -9.46
N ARG A 80 -8.09 -19.69 -8.25
CA ARG A 80 -7.70 -20.50 -7.08
C ARG A 80 -8.77 -21.46 -6.60
N ALA A 81 -10.06 -21.09 -6.72
CA ALA A 81 -11.17 -21.98 -6.41
C ALA A 81 -11.22 -23.19 -7.36
N ARG A 82 -10.76 -23.03 -8.61
CA ARG A 82 -10.63 -24.12 -9.59
C ARG A 82 -9.35 -24.93 -9.39
N ASP A 83 -8.24 -24.24 -9.13
CA ASP A 83 -6.93 -24.83 -8.90
C ASP A 83 -6.18 -24.04 -7.81
N PRO A 84 -6.04 -24.58 -6.59
CA PRO A 84 -5.33 -23.93 -5.48
C PRO A 84 -3.86 -23.62 -5.75
N THR A 85 -3.29 -24.08 -6.86
CA THR A 85 -1.89 -23.81 -7.27
C THR A 85 -1.77 -22.81 -8.42
N SER A 86 -2.88 -22.37 -9.00
CA SER A 86 -2.91 -21.47 -10.17
C SER A 86 -2.21 -20.13 -9.96
N VAL A 87 -2.31 -19.56 -8.77
CA VAL A 87 -1.70 -18.27 -8.40
C VAL A 87 -1.21 -18.37 -6.96
N ASP A 88 0.05 -18.07 -6.70
CA ASP A 88 0.57 -18.02 -5.33
C ASP A 88 -0.14 -16.94 -4.48
N CYS A 89 -0.51 -17.31 -3.24
CA CYS A 89 -1.27 -16.42 -2.36
C CYS A 89 -0.52 -15.15 -1.97
N VAL A 90 0.77 -15.26 -1.69
CA VAL A 90 1.61 -14.16 -1.24
C VAL A 90 1.87 -13.21 -2.40
N VAL A 91 2.15 -13.75 -3.59
CA VAL A 91 2.27 -12.95 -4.82
C VAL A 91 0.98 -12.19 -5.11
N ALA A 92 -0.17 -12.86 -5.08
CA ALA A 92 -1.46 -12.22 -5.29
C ALA A 92 -1.77 -11.14 -4.25
N ALA A 93 -1.51 -11.41 -2.96
CA ALA A 93 -1.73 -10.44 -1.90
C ALA A 93 -0.79 -9.23 -2.02
N GLY A 94 0.47 -9.43 -2.40
CA GLY A 94 1.44 -8.37 -2.66
C GLY A 94 0.98 -7.48 -3.82
N MET A 95 0.66 -8.07 -4.96
CA MET A 95 0.14 -7.35 -6.13
C MET A 95 -1.13 -6.56 -5.79
N LEU A 96 -2.13 -7.18 -5.15
CA LEU A 96 -3.39 -6.50 -4.89
C LEU A 96 -3.25 -5.40 -3.82
N GLY A 97 -2.51 -5.68 -2.75
CA GLY A 97 -2.27 -4.74 -1.66
C GLY A 97 -1.51 -3.50 -2.13
N PHE A 98 -0.36 -3.71 -2.78
CA PHE A 98 0.47 -2.60 -3.25
C PHE A 98 -0.17 -1.88 -4.43
N GLY A 99 -0.89 -2.58 -5.32
CA GLY A 99 -1.69 -1.92 -6.36
C GLY A 99 -2.67 -0.91 -5.78
N MET A 100 -3.34 -1.24 -4.67
CA MET A 100 -4.23 -0.31 -3.97
C MET A 100 -3.47 0.90 -3.40
N VAL A 101 -2.34 0.68 -2.71
CA VAL A 101 -1.60 1.79 -2.08
C VAL A 101 -0.94 2.72 -3.09
N PHE A 102 -0.52 2.19 -4.25
CA PHE A 102 0.02 2.95 -5.37
C PHE A 102 -1.05 3.80 -6.08
N ILE A 103 -2.26 3.26 -6.29
CA ILE A 103 -3.38 4.07 -6.80
C ILE A 103 -3.72 5.21 -5.82
N HIS A 104 -3.62 4.93 -4.52
CA HIS A 104 -3.86 5.87 -3.44
C HIS A 104 -5.27 6.49 -3.51
N PRO A 105 -6.35 5.69 -3.43
CA PRO A 105 -7.70 6.12 -3.79
C PRO A 105 -8.37 7.12 -2.83
N PHE A 106 -7.89 7.25 -1.59
CA PHE A 106 -8.52 8.07 -0.55
C PHE A 106 -7.65 9.27 -0.18
N GLU A 107 -8.23 10.29 0.47
CA GLU A 107 -7.48 11.45 0.98
C GLU A 107 -6.57 11.08 2.15
N ASP A 108 -7.03 10.20 3.03
CA ASP A 108 -6.29 9.65 4.15
C ASP A 108 -6.64 8.17 4.36
N GLY A 109 -5.79 7.44 5.06
CA GLY A 109 -6.05 6.08 5.50
C GLY A 109 -5.63 5.00 4.50
N ASN A 110 -5.09 5.35 3.33
CA ASN A 110 -4.59 4.38 2.34
C ASN A 110 -3.62 3.37 2.96
N GLY A 111 -2.75 3.82 3.86
CA GLY A 111 -1.87 2.95 4.64
C GLY A 111 -2.58 1.92 5.52
N ARG A 112 -3.65 2.33 6.21
CA ARG A 112 -4.48 1.44 7.04
C ARG A 112 -5.24 0.45 6.16
N VAL A 113 -5.84 0.94 5.08
CA VAL A 113 -6.54 0.11 4.10
C VAL A 113 -5.56 -0.88 3.48
N HIS A 114 -4.30 -0.51 3.21
CA HIS A 114 -3.30 -1.37 2.59
C HIS A 114 -3.01 -2.59 3.46
N ARG A 115 -2.67 -2.35 4.73
CA ARG A 115 -2.41 -3.43 5.68
C ARG A 115 -3.64 -4.31 5.86
N PHE A 116 -4.83 -3.72 5.97
CA PHE A 116 -6.08 -4.48 6.03
C PHE A 116 -6.30 -5.32 4.76
N PHE A 117 -6.02 -4.75 3.58
CA PHE A 117 -6.20 -5.39 2.29
C PHE A 117 -5.30 -6.61 2.15
N ILE A 118 -3.99 -6.49 2.45
CA ILE A 118 -3.05 -7.62 2.43
C ILE A 118 -3.54 -8.76 3.33
N GLN A 119 -3.95 -8.43 4.55
CA GLN A 119 -4.44 -9.41 5.52
C GLN A 119 -5.70 -10.13 5.00
N GLN A 120 -6.67 -9.38 4.48
CA GLN A 120 -7.89 -9.97 3.93
C GLN A 120 -7.62 -10.76 2.65
N ALA A 121 -6.67 -10.34 1.80
CA ALA A 121 -6.27 -11.07 0.62
C ALA A 121 -5.68 -12.44 1.01
N LEU A 122 -4.67 -12.48 1.88
CA LEU A 122 -4.07 -13.74 2.35
C LEU A 122 -5.11 -14.68 2.96
N ARG A 123 -6.02 -14.14 3.79
CA ARG A 123 -7.12 -14.91 4.38
C ARG A 123 -8.07 -15.47 3.33
N ARG A 124 -8.55 -14.64 2.40
CA ARG A 124 -9.51 -15.07 1.35
C ARG A 124 -8.90 -16.05 0.36
N LEU A 125 -7.59 -15.96 0.12
CA LEU A 125 -6.83 -16.88 -0.72
C LEU A 125 -6.56 -18.24 -0.02
N GLY A 126 -6.95 -18.37 1.25
CA GLY A 126 -6.78 -19.57 2.06
C GLY A 126 -5.36 -19.78 2.58
N TYR A 127 -4.52 -18.74 2.58
CA TYR A 127 -3.12 -18.86 2.99
C TYR A 127 -2.96 -19.00 4.51
N VAL A 128 -3.79 -18.27 5.27
CA VAL A 128 -3.75 -18.23 6.73
C VAL A 128 -5.10 -18.62 7.32
N PRO A 129 -5.13 -19.27 8.49
CA PRO A 129 -6.38 -19.56 9.20
C PRO A 129 -7.13 -18.28 9.59
N GLN A 130 -8.38 -18.39 10.05
CA GLN A 130 -9.23 -17.23 10.35
C GLN A 130 -8.73 -16.30 11.47
N MET A 131 -7.68 -16.69 12.20
CA MET A 131 -7.09 -15.90 13.29
C MET A 131 -6.09 -14.85 12.77
N LEU A 132 -5.72 -13.91 13.64
CA LEU A 132 -4.85 -12.77 13.35
C LEU A 132 -3.43 -13.21 12.93
N PHE A 133 -3.19 -13.36 11.63
CA PHE A 133 -1.84 -13.54 11.09
C PHE A 133 -1.09 -12.20 11.17
N PRO A 134 0.03 -12.06 11.90
CA PRO A 134 0.56 -10.74 12.25
C PRO A 134 1.40 -10.06 11.14
N VAL A 135 1.15 -10.33 9.85
CA VAL A 135 1.99 -9.77 8.76
C VAL A 135 2.03 -8.25 8.77
N SER A 136 0.91 -7.60 9.06
CA SER A 136 0.86 -6.14 9.21
C SER A 136 1.77 -5.64 10.33
N ARG A 137 1.95 -6.39 11.42
CA ARG A 137 2.86 -6.03 12.52
C ARG A 137 4.31 -6.08 12.07
N VAL A 138 4.68 -7.07 11.26
CA VAL A 138 6.02 -7.14 10.68
C VAL A 138 6.27 -5.92 9.81
N MET A 139 5.31 -5.57 8.94
CA MET A 139 5.43 -4.39 8.09
C MET A 139 5.65 -3.10 8.88
N VAL A 140 4.96 -2.94 10.03
CA VAL A 140 5.16 -1.80 10.94
C VAL A 140 6.57 -1.80 11.57
N ARG A 141 7.02 -2.96 12.03
CA ARG A 141 8.28 -3.12 12.79
C ARG A 141 9.51 -2.99 11.88
N GLU A 142 9.39 -3.38 10.62
CA GLU A 142 10.48 -3.45 9.64
C GLU A 142 10.15 -2.56 8.42
N PRO A 143 10.18 -1.22 8.61
CA PRO A 143 9.70 -0.28 7.61
C PRO A 143 10.65 -0.09 6.42
N GLU A 144 11.93 -0.43 6.56
CA GLU A 144 12.95 -0.23 5.53
C GLU A 144 12.62 -1.01 4.25
N GLY A 145 12.25 -2.28 4.36
CA GLY A 145 11.83 -3.09 3.20
C GLY A 145 10.52 -2.59 2.57
N TYR A 146 9.62 -2.03 3.38
CA TYR A 146 8.39 -1.42 2.89
C TYR A 146 8.70 -0.17 2.06
N LEU A 147 9.57 0.69 2.57
CA LEU A 147 10.02 1.91 1.90
C LEU A 147 10.71 1.59 0.58
N ALA A 148 11.62 0.61 0.58
CA ALA A 148 12.28 0.16 -0.65
C ALA A 148 11.29 -0.30 -1.72
N CYS A 149 10.19 -0.96 -1.32
CA CYS A 149 9.12 -1.33 -2.26
C CYS A 149 8.37 -0.13 -2.84
N LEU A 150 8.17 0.94 -2.07
CA LEU A 150 7.55 2.16 -2.58
C LEU A 150 8.51 2.87 -3.54
N GLU A 151 9.77 3.04 -3.13
CA GLU A 151 10.81 3.68 -3.93
C GLU A 151 11.07 2.97 -5.26
N ALA A 152 11.06 1.63 -5.27
CA ALA A 152 11.21 0.83 -6.48
C ALA A 152 10.09 1.10 -7.51
N PHE A 153 8.85 1.27 -7.04
CA PHE A 153 7.73 1.64 -7.89
C PHE A 153 7.85 3.10 -8.36
N ASP A 154 8.16 4.02 -7.45
CA ASP A 154 8.30 5.44 -7.74
C ASP A 154 9.36 5.69 -8.83
N ALA A 155 10.49 4.97 -8.76
CA ALA A 155 11.55 5.04 -9.76
C ALA A 155 11.10 4.63 -11.18
N GLN A 156 10.07 3.78 -11.29
CA GLN A 156 9.50 3.37 -12.58
C GLN A 156 8.44 4.37 -13.10
N VAL A 157 7.71 5.03 -12.20
CA VAL A 157 6.57 5.89 -12.56
C VAL A 157 6.97 7.35 -12.75
N MET A 158 7.84 7.88 -11.88
CA MET A 158 8.19 9.30 -11.83
C MET A 158 8.83 9.83 -13.13
N PRO A 159 9.75 9.11 -13.81
CA PRO A 159 10.32 9.56 -15.09
C PRO A 159 9.27 9.74 -16.21
N HIS A 160 8.10 9.12 -16.06
CA HIS A 160 7.01 9.14 -17.03
C HIS A 160 5.80 9.98 -16.56
N THR A 161 5.94 10.70 -15.45
CA THR A 161 4.86 11.51 -14.87
C THR A 161 5.22 12.99 -14.97
N THR A 162 4.58 13.69 -15.89
CA THR A 162 4.68 15.14 -16.05
C THR A 162 3.63 15.82 -15.21
N PHE A 163 4.03 16.75 -14.35
CA PHE A 163 3.11 17.45 -13.45
C PHE A 163 3.51 18.91 -13.28
N GLN A 164 2.56 19.71 -12.82
CA GLN A 164 2.76 21.11 -12.44
C GLN A 164 2.29 21.32 -11.00
N LEU A 165 3.14 21.93 -10.18
CA LEU A 165 2.80 22.33 -8.82
C LEU A 165 2.43 23.82 -8.80
N THR A 166 1.28 24.14 -8.22
CA THR A 166 0.85 25.52 -7.99
C THR A 166 1.26 25.93 -6.57
N HIS A 167 2.42 26.60 -6.45
CA HIS A 167 3.01 26.94 -5.15
C HIS A 167 2.09 27.72 -4.19
N ARG A 168 1.16 28.55 -4.70
CA ARG A 168 0.26 29.36 -3.86
C ARG A 168 -0.78 28.51 -3.12
N SER A 169 -1.33 27.50 -3.81
CA SER A 169 -2.37 26.61 -3.28
C SER A 169 -1.82 25.29 -2.76
N GLY A 170 -0.59 24.91 -3.13
CA GLY A 170 -0.05 23.57 -2.89
C GLY A 170 -0.71 22.49 -3.77
N SER A 171 -1.52 22.88 -4.75
CA SER A 171 -2.22 21.91 -5.62
C SER A 171 -1.31 21.45 -6.75
N MET A 172 -1.34 20.15 -7.05
CA MET A 172 -0.63 19.56 -8.18
C MET A 172 -1.62 19.13 -9.28
N GLU A 173 -1.22 19.30 -10.54
CA GLU A 173 -1.91 18.75 -11.70
C GLU A 173 -0.96 17.84 -12.49
N VAL A 174 -1.42 16.63 -12.82
CA VAL A 174 -0.68 15.71 -13.70
C VAL A 174 -1.14 15.93 -15.14
N LEU A 175 -0.19 16.27 -16.01
CA LEU A 175 -0.48 16.82 -17.34
C LEU A 175 -0.61 15.73 -18.42
N ASN A 176 0.10 14.60 -18.31
CA ASN A 176 0.07 13.51 -19.29
C ASN A 176 -0.77 12.31 -18.80
N PRO A 177 -1.28 11.43 -19.69
CA PRO A 177 -1.97 10.21 -19.25
C PRO A 177 -1.02 9.25 -18.54
N THR A 178 -1.39 8.78 -17.34
CA THR A 178 -0.54 7.92 -16.50
C THR A 178 -1.22 6.65 -15.98
N ALA A 179 -2.52 6.44 -16.23
CA ALA A 179 -3.26 5.27 -15.74
C ALA A 179 -2.60 3.91 -16.04
N HIS A 180 -1.94 3.79 -17.19
CA HIS A 180 -1.24 2.57 -17.60
C HIS A 180 -0.07 2.20 -16.67
N LEU A 181 0.59 3.18 -16.07
CA LEU A 181 1.70 2.98 -15.12
C LEU A 181 1.24 2.29 -13.83
N PHE A 182 0.00 2.59 -13.39
CA PHE A 182 -0.61 1.95 -12.23
C PHE A 182 -1.30 0.62 -12.57
N ARG A 183 -1.71 0.45 -13.83
CA ARG A 183 -2.45 -0.74 -14.28
C ARG A 183 -1.55 -1.97 -14.47
N TYR A 184 -0.32 -1.76 -14.94
CA TYR A 184 0.59 -2.83 -15.34
C TYR A 184 1.94 -2.72 -14.62
N PHE A 185 1.91 -2.38 -13.33
CA PHE A 185 3.12 -2.25 -12.54
C PHE A 185 3.77 -3.61 -12.27
N ASP A 186 5.10 -3.62 -12.14
CA ASP A 186 5.84 -4.80 -11.68
C ASP A 186 5.75 -4.91 -10.15
N ALA A 187 5.19 -6.02 -9.66
CA ALA A 187 4.99 -6.28 -8.24
C ALA A 187 6.09 -7.16 -7.62
N THR A 188 7.21 -7.39 -8.32
CA THR A 188 8.25 -8.35 -7.90
C THR A 188 8.83 -8.02 -6.52
N ASP A 189 9.28 -6.78 -6.31
CA ASP A 189 9.88 -6.36 -5.03
C ASP A 189 8.85 -6.44 -3.90
N GLN A 190 7.60 -6.08 -4.19
CA GLN A 190 6.48 -6.09 -3.25
C GLN A 190 6.13 -7.52 -2.82
N ALA A 191 6.14 -8.47 -3.76
CA ALA A 191 5.92 -9.88 -3.47
C ALA A 191 7.08 -10.46 -2.64
N GLN A 192 8.33 -10.16 -3.00
CA GLN A 192 9.52 -10.62 -2.26
C GLN A 192 9.52 -10.07 -0.82
N TYR A 193 9.22 -8.79 -0.66
CA TYR A 193 9.08 -8.16 0.65
C TYR A 193 7.98 -8.83 1.49
N LEU A 194 6.81 -9.08 0.89
CA LEU A 194 5.71 -9.72 1.61
C LEU A 194 6.07 -11.16 2.03
N TYR A 195 6.79 -11.92 1.19
CA TYR A 195 7.37 -13.21 1.60
C TYR A 195 8.32 -13.07 2.78
N GLY A 196 9.17 -12.02 2.79
CA GLY A 196 10.02 -11.70 3.93
C GLY A 196 9.20 -11.51 5.21
N CYS A 197 8.11 -10.73 5.13
CA CYS A 197 7.21 -10.52 6.25
C CYS A 197 6.52 -11.81 6.72
N VAL A 198 6.02 -12.62 5.77
CA VAL A 198 5.40 -13.92 6.05
C VAL A 198 6.39 -14.87 6.74
N ARG A 199 7.62 -14.96 6.24
CA ARG A 199 8.68 -15.77 6.86
C ARG A 199 8.93 -15.32 8.30
N THR A 200 9.10 -14.02 8.52
CA THR A 200 9.26 -13.46 9.87
C THR A 200 8.07 -13.79 10.78
N CYS A 201 6.84 -13.76 10.27
CA CYS A 201 5.67 -14.19 11.04
C CYS A 201 5.78 -15.66 11.48
N VAL A 202 6.08 -16.55 10.54
CA VAL A 202 6.11 -18.00 10.76
C VAL A 202 7.27 -18.42 11.65
N GLU A 203 8.46 -17.87 11.42
CA GLU A 203 9.69 -18.29 12.10
C GLU A 203 9.89 -17.64 13.47
N ARG A 204 9.35 -16.43 13.69
CA ARG A 204 9.55 -15.68 14.95
C ARG A 204 8.24 -15.40 15.67
N ASP A 205 7.35 -14.62 15.05
CA ASP A 205 6.23 -14.02 15.79
C ASP A 205 5.18 -15.05 16.24
N LEU A 206 4.91 -16.07 15.42
CA LEU A 206 3.95 -17.12 15.75
C LEU A 206 4.45 -18.05 16.88
N PRO A 207 5.70 -18.55 16.86
CA PRO A 207 6.28 -19.26 18.01
C PRO A 207 6.26 -18.44 19.31
N GLU A 208 6.64 -17.16 19.26
CA GLU A 208 6.59 -16.27 20.43
C GLU A 208 5.16 -16.14 20.98
N TYR A 209 4.18 -15.96 20.10
CA TYR A 209 2.76 -15.87 20.50
C TYR A 209 2.27 -17.17 21.13
N CYS A 210 2.57 -18.32 20.52
CA CYS A 210 2.22 -19.64 21.04
C CYS A 210 2.77 -19.85 22.46
N ALA A 211 4.04 -19.50 22.69
CA ALA A 211 4.67 -19.57 23.99
C ALA A 211 4.01 -18.65 25.02
N LEU A 212 3.62 -17.44 24.62
CA LEU A 212 2.94 -16.47 25.49
C LEU A 212 1.57 -16.97 25.97
N VAL A 213 0.79 -17.60 25.08
CA VAL A 213 -0.57 -18.08 25.41
C VAL A 213 -0.60 -19.52 25.92
N GLY A 214 0.55 -20.21 25.96
CA GLY A 214 0.66 -21.60 26.40
C GLY A 214 -0.06 -22.60 25.48
N GLN A 215 -0.22 -22.29 24.20
CA GLN A 215 -0.87 -23.15 23.21
C GLN A 215 0.08 -23.44 22.05
N THR A 216 -0.07 -24.61 21.44
CA THR A 216 0.68 -25.03 20.25
C THR A 216 0.06 -24.49 18.97
N TRP A 217 0.84 -24.49 17.88
CA TRP A 217 0.34 -24.15 16.54
C TRP A 217 -0.95 -24.91 16.20
N ASN A 218 -0.96 -26.22 16.40
CA ASN A 218 -2.10 -27.06 16.08
C ASN A 218 -3.33 -26.73 16.91
N GLN A 219 -3.18 -26.21 18.13
CA GLN A 219 -4.33 -25.81 18.96
C GLN A 219 -4.92 -24.46 18.56
N LEU A 220 -4.10 -23.60 17.95
CA LEU A 220 -4.46 -22.25 17.55
C LEU A 220 -4.97 -22.17 16.10
N TYR A 221 -4.47 -23.05 15.23
CA TYR A 221 -4.52 -22.83 13.78
C TYR A 221 -4.98 -24.05 12.96
N LEU A 222 -5.16 -25.24 13.55
CA LEU A 222 -5.70 -26.46 12.94
C LEU A 222 -6.90 -26.99 13.73
#